data_AF-A0A2E6HSG8-F1
#
_entry.id   AF-A0A2E6HSG8-F1
#
_cell.length_a   1.000
_cell.length_b   1.000
_cell.length_c   1.000
_cell.angle_alpha   90.00
_cell.angle_beta   90.00
_cell.angle_gamma   90.00
#
_symmetry.space_group_name_H-M   'P 1'
#
loop_
_entity.id
_entity.type
_entity.pdbx_description
1 polymer ?
#
loop_
_entity_poly.entity_id
_entity_poly.type
_entity_poly.pdbx_seq_one_letter_code
_entity_poly.pdbx_strand_id
1 'polypeptide(L)'
;GLLAGIDNAEDVRWDNAPSNDPLVNMLTEPRMLNATRRDGIMARIVTLEDALPLRRYDEEGEVRFEFLDEFCDWNNGSWAFSASPEVSTIDRIPDSGADIRITPDTFASILFGHYSASEAQQAGLLTVLNQDALKDWDRIFRTRYTPYEAEHTW
;
A
#
# COMPACT_ATOMS: atom_id res chain seq x y z
N GLY A 1 11.03 14.65 26.68
CA GLY A 1 9.79 14.70 25.90
C GLY A 1 9.26 16.11 26.00
N LEU A 2 9.13 16.82 24.88
CA LEU A 2 8.87 18.27 24.89
C LEU A 2 7.40 18.60 25.21
N LEU A 3 6.44 17.75 24.82
CA LEU A 3 5.01 18.02 24.99
C LEU A 3 4.42 17.48 26.30
N ALA A 4 4.85 16.30 26.77
CA ALA A 4 4.35 15.68 28.01
C ALA A 4 4.80 16.39 29.30
N GLY A 5 5.68 17.39 29.20
CA GLY A 5 6.19 18.18 30.33
C GLY A 5 5.67 19.62 30.36
N ILE A 6 4.60 19.92 29.59
CA ILE A 6 3.96 21.23 29.61
C ILE A 6 2.98 21.27 30.78
N ASP A 7 3.28 22.09 31.78
CA ASP A 7 2.39 22.32 32.92
C ASP A 7 1.09 23.00 32.46
N ASN A 8 -0.04 22.61 33.08
CA ASN A 8 -1.41 23.06 32.78
C ASN A 8 -1.98 22.67 31.40
N ALA A 9 -1.34 21.76 30.65
CA ALA A 9 -1.97 21.12 29.51
C ALA A 9 -2.78 19.90 29.97
N GLU A 10 -4.10 19.92 29.81
CA GLU A 10 -4.99 18.81 30.18
C GLU A 10 -5.06 17.74 29.08
N ASP A 11 -5.13 18.18 27.82
CA ASP A 11 -5.27 17.31 26.64
C ASP A 11 -4.26 17.68 25.55
N VAL A 12 -3.74 16.66 24.86
CA VAL A 12 -2.95 16.81 23.63
C VAL A 12 -3.64 16.02 22.53
N ARG A 13 -3.93 16.67 21.40
CA ARG A 13 -4.56 16.05 20.23
C ARG A 13 -3.65 16.10 19.03
N TRP A 14 -3.65 15.00 18.27
CA TRP A 14 -2.98 14.90 16.99
C TRP A 14 -3.88 14.14 16.02
N ASP A 15 -4.64 14.88 15.22
CA ASP A 15 -5.75 14.33 14.43
C ASP A 15 -5.30 13.53 13.19
N ASN A 16 -4.04 13.70 12.77
CA ASN A 16 -3.44 13.10 11.57
C ASN A 16 -2.16 12.32 11.91
N ALA A 17 -2.12 11.69 13.09
CA ALA A 17 -0.99 10.85 13.46
C ALA A 17 -0.86 9.66 12.48
N PRO A 18 0.37 9.25 12.09
CA PRO A 18 0.58 8.05 11.30
C PRO A 18 -0.02 6.81 11.99
N SER A 19 -0.58 5.89 11.21
CA SER A 19 -1.21 4.69 11.76
C SER A 19 -0.24 3.75 12.52
N ASN A 20 1.06 3.92 12.28
CA ASN A 20 2.17 3.19 12.87
C ASN A 20 3.02 4.08 13.81
N ASP A 21 2.46 5.18 14.32
CA ASP A 21 3.16 6.07 15.25
C ASP A 21 3.68 5.31 16.48
N PRO A 22 4.97 5.50 16.87
CA PRO A 22 5.58 4.74 17.96
C PRO A 22 5.06 5.13 19.35
N LEU A 23 4.31 6.24 19.50
CA LEU A 23 3.83 6.75 20.79
C LEU A 23 3.03 5.72 21.58
N VAL A 24 2.26 4.86 20.90
CA VAL A 24 1.53 3.76 21.53
C VAL A 24 2.44 2.80 22.32
N ASN A 25 3.70 2.66 21.91
CA ASN A 25 4.68 1.79 22.58
C ASN A 25 5.51 2.53 23.64
N MET A 26 5.41 3.86 23.73
CA MET A 26 6.21 4.69 24.64
C MET A 26 5.48 5.04 25.93
N LEU A 27 4.15 4.87 25.96
CA LEU A 27 3.31 5.25 27.09
C LEU A 27 3.08 4.10 28.06
N THR A 28 3.04 4.42 29.36
CA THR A 28 2.74 3.45 30.42
C THR A 28 1.31 2.91 30.30
N GLU A 29 0.34 3.73 29.90
CA GLU A 29 -1.03 3.30 29.61
C GLU A 29 -1.44 3.79 28.19
N PRO A 30 -1.19 2.98 27.14
CA PRO A 30 -1.47 3.36 25.76
C PRO A 30 -2.96 3.58 25.46
N ARG A 31 -3.87 2.98 26.24
CA ARG A 31 -5.32 3.16 26.03
C ARG A 31 -5.78 4.60 26.24
N MET A 32 -5.04 5.38 27.03
CA MET A 32 -5.32 6.80 27.25
C MET A 32 -5.11 7.67 26.01
N LEU A 33 -4.48 7.15 24.95
CA LEU A 33 -4.40 7.84 23.65
C LEU A 33 -5.75 8.01 22.99
N ASN A 34 -6.74 7.15 23.29
CA ASN A 34 -8.04 7.12 22.60
C ASN A 34 -7.88 7.13 21.07
N ALA A 35 -6.89 6.39 20.56
CA ALA A 35 -6.55 6.38 19.14
C ALA A 35 -7.73 5.88 18.29
N THR A 36 -8.09 6.66 17.28
CA THR A 36 -9.12 6.32 16.29
C THR A 36 -8.50 6.22 14.90
N ARG A 37 -9.16 5.48 14.00
CA ARG A 37 -8.78 5.38 12.59
C ARG A 37 -9.90 5.95 11.73
N ARG A 38 -9.51 6.65 10.67
CA ARG A 38 -10.39 7.20 9.66
C ARG A 38 -9.72 7.09 8.30
N ASP A 39 -10.50 7.25 7.24
CA ASP A 39 -9.98 7.30 5.89
C ASP A 39 -9.05 8.52 5.73
N GLY A 40 -8.00 8.34 4.91
CA GLY A 40 -7.06 9.38 4.55
C GLY A 40 -6.91 9.45 3.03
N ILE A 41 -5.74 9.09 2.52
CA ILE A 41 -5.43 9.16 1.09
C ILE A 41 -6.21 8.10 0.30
N MET A 42 -6.95 8.55 -0.72
CA MET A 42 -7.43 7.69 -1.81
C MET A 42 -6.57 7.93 -3.05
N ALA A 43 -6.16 6.85 -3.71
CA ALA A 43 -5.31 6.92 -4.88
C ALA A 43 -5.86 6.04 -6.02
N ARG A 44 -5.54 6.44 -7.26
CA ARG A 44 -5.83 5.69 -8.46
C ARG A 44 -4.62 5.75 -9.39
N ILE A 45 -4.18 4.59 -9.86
CA ILE A 45 -3.13 4.52 -10.87
C ILE A 45 -3.75 4.78 -12.24
N VAL A 46 -3.29 5.84 -12.90
CA VAL A 46 -3.79 6.23 -14.23
C VAL A 46 -3.10 5.45 -15.33
N THR A 47 -1.77 5.34 -15.28
CA THR A 47 -0.97 4.55 -16.22
C THR A 47 0.00 3.70 -15.43
N LEU A 48 -0.09 2.36 -15.57
CA LEU A 48 0.80 1.43 -14.85
C LEU A 48 2.27 1.63 -15.25
N GLU A 49 2.52 1.74 -16.55
CA GLU A 49 3.87 1.90 -17.13
C GLU A 49 4.59 3.16 -16.64
N ASP A 50 3.84 4.25 -16.45
CA ASP A 50 4.41 5.50 -15.95
C ASP A 50 4.56 5.47 -14.43
N ALA A 51 3.58 4.92 -13.71
CA ALA A 51 3.49 5.07 -12.25
C ALA A 51 4.40 4.10 -11.49
N LEU A 52 4.44 2.82 -11.88
CA LEU A 52 5.17 1.81 -11.10
C LEU A 52 6.68 2.08 -11.02
N PRO A 53 7.37 2.50 -12.11
CA PRO A 53 8.80 2.78 -12.05
C PRO A 53 9.18 4.01 -11.21
N LEU A 54 8.23 4.91 -10.90
CA LEU A 54 8.48 6.11 -10.09
C LEU A 54 8.64 5.79 -8.60
N ARG A 55 8.05 4.69 -8.14
CA ARG A 55 8.23 4.19 -6.77
C ARG A 55 9.53 3.38 -6.71
N ARG A 56 10.29 3.54 -5.63
CA ARG A 56 11.38 2.62 -5.28
C ARG A 56 10.86 1.43 -4.49
N TYR A 57 11.39 0.26 -4.79
CA TYR A 57 11.06 -0.99 -4.12
C TYR A 57 12.32 -1.52 -3.44
N ASP A 58 12.22 -1.88 -2.17
CA ASP A 58 13.37 -2.35 -1.38
C ASP A 58 13.78 -3.79 -1.75
N GLU A 59 12.88 -4.52 -2.40
CA GLU A 59 12.96 -5.96 -2.63
C GLU A 59 13.01 -6.24 -4.14
N GLU A 60 13.98 -7.07 -4.55
CA GLU A 60 14.12 -7.49 -5.95
C GLU A 60 13.20 -8.67 -6.26
N GLY A 61 12.50 -8.63 -7.40
CA GLY A 61 11.72 -9.76 -7.90
C GLY A 61 10.72 -9.37 -8.97
N GLU A 62 9.92 -10.34 -9.40
CA GLU A 62 8.93 -10.15 -10.47
C GLU A 62 7.54 -10.55 -9.95
N VAL A 63 6.53 -9.76 -10.30
CA VAL A 63 5.12 -10.08 -10.11
C VAL A 63 4.40 -10.02 -11.44
N ARG A 64 3.48 -10.98 -11.66
CA ARG A 64 2.68 -11.04 -12.89
C ARG A 64 1.20 -10.99 -12.58
N PHE A 65 0.48 -10.14 -13.29
CA PHE A 65 -0.94 -9.95 -13.02
C PHE A 65 -1.73 -9.55 -14.25
N GLU A 66 -3.00 -9.97 -14.25
CA GLU A 66 -4.04 -9.43 -15.10
C GLU A 66 -4.69 -8.24 -14.37
N PHE A 67 -4.66 -7.08 -15.02
CA PHE A 67 -5.23 -5.85 -14.51
C PHE A 67 -6.58 -5.58 -15.17
N LEU A 68 -7.62 -5.41 -14.35
CA LEU A 68 -9.00 -5.21 -14.80
C LEU A 68 -9.47 -3.77 -14.55
N ASP A 69 -9.25 -2.90 -15.53
CA ASP A 69 -9.60 -1.49 -15.49
C ASP A 69 -10.59 -1.11 -16.60
N GLU A 70 -11.89 -1.18 -16.29
CA GLU A 70 -12.95 -0.81 -17.23
C GLU A 70 -12.99 0.69 -17.55
N PHE A 71 -12.37 1.55 -16.72
CA PHE A 71 -12.41 2.99 -16.88
C PHE A 71 -11.18 3.53 -17.65
N CYS A 72 -9.99 2.97 -17.39
CA CYS A 72 -8.78 3.25 -18.14
C CYS A 72 -8.39 2.01 -18.95
N ASP A 73 -9.03 1.83 -20.10
CA ASP A 73 -8.92 0.61 -20.90
C ASP A 73 -7.48 0.29 -21.37
N TRP A 74 -6.64 1.31 -21.52
CA TRP A 74 -5.22 1.15 -21.82
C TRP A 74 -4.43 0.39 -20.75
N ASN A 75 -4.93 0.29 -19.51
CA ASN A 75 -4.31 -0.54 -18.46
C ASN A 75 -4.76 -2.01 -18.53
N ASN A 76 -5.87 -2.32 -19.21
CA ASN A 76 -6.43 -3.68 -19.25
C ASN A 76 -5.44 -4.69 -19.83
N GLY A 77 -5.45 -5.90 -19.29
CA GLY A 77 -4.67 -7.04 -19.76
C GLY A 77 -3.55 -7.42 -18.80
N SER A 78 -2.64 -8.26 -19.27
CA SER A 78 -1.64 -8.89 -18.41
C SER A 78 -0.28 -8.21 -18.46
N TRP A 79 0.37 -8.15 -17.31
CA TRP A 79 1.60 -7.41 -17.04
C TRP A 79 2.58 -8.26 -16.24
N ALA A 80 3.88 -8.10 -16.52
CA ALA A 80 4.96 -8.48 -15.63
C ALA A 80 5.63 -7.20 -15.12
N PHE A 81 5.70 -7.05 -13.81
CA PHE A 81 6.41 -5.96 -13.15
C PHE A 81 7.64 -6.52 -12.44
N SER A 82 8.81 -6.05 -12.85
CA SER A 82 10.11 -6.37 -12.25
C SER A 82 10.53 -5.23 -11.35
N ALA A 83 10.60 -5.49 -10.05
CA ALA A 83 11.08 -4.58 -9.04
C ALA A 83 12.57 -4.82 -8.78
N SER A 84 13.34 -3.74 -8.65
CA SER A 84 14.66 -3.77 -8.03
C SER A 84 14.94 -2.44 -7.30
N PRO A 85 15.90 -2.40 -6.36
CA PRO A 85 16.31 -1.17 -5.69
C PRO A 85 16.82 -0.07 -6.63
N GLU A 86 17.36 -0.44 -7.79
CA GLU A 86 17.94 0.47 -8.77
C GLU A 86 16.96 0.90 -9.86
N VAL A 87 16.32 -0.06 -10.52
CA VAL A 87 15.45 0.16 -11.68
C VAL A 87 14.28 -0.81 -11.64
N SER A 88 13.07 -0.30 -11.81
CA SER A 88 11.89 -1.14 -11.98
C SER A 88 11.32 -0.99 -13.38
N THR A 89 10.86 -2.10 -13.96
CA THR A 89 10.28 -2.13 -15.31
C THR A 89 8.94 -2.86 -15.28
N ILE A 90 8.08 -2.53 -16.23
CA ILE A 90 6.81 -3.21 -16.44
C ILE A 90 6.60 -3.42 -17.93
N ASP A 91 6.24 -4.64 -18.28
CA ASP A 91 6.08 -5.06 -19.67
C ASP A 91 4.79 -5.86 -19.82
N ARG A 92 4.18 -5.76 -21.01
CA ARG A 92 3.03 -6.58 -21.38
C ARG A 92 3.43 -8.05 -21.50
N ILE A 93 2.57 -8.95 -21.02
CA ILE A 93 2.73 -10.40 -21.16
C ILE A 93 1.45 -11.06 -21.70
N PRO A 94 1.51 -12.30 -22.22
CA PRO A 94 0.32 -13.07 -22.56
C PRO A 94 -0.54 -13.38 -21.32
N ASP A 95 -1.85 -13.47 -21.48
CA ASP A 95 -2.79 -13.68 -20.35
C ASP A 95 -2.57 -14.98 -19.59
N SER A 96 -2.07 -16.03 -20.26
CA SER A 96 -1.71 -17.29 -19.61
C SER A 96 -0.52 -17.18 -18.65
N GLY A 97 0.18 -16.03 -18.64
CA GLY A 97 1.33 -15.77 -17.77
C GLY A 97 0.98 -15.03 -16.48
N ALA A 98 -0.26 -14.60 -16.27
CA ALA A 98 -0.67 -13.91 -15.06
C ALA A 98 -0.83 -14.86 -13.87
N ASP A 99 -0.34 -14.44 -12.69
CA ASP A 99 -0.44 -15.21 -11.45
C ASP A 99 -1.59 -14.71 -10.54
N ILE A 100 -1.98 -13.45 -10.69
CA ILE A 100 -3.07 -12.80 -9.94
C ILE A 100 -3.93 -11.98 -10.91
N ARG A 101 -5.23 -11.91 -10.66
CA ARG A 101 -6.16 -10.97 -11.30
C ARG A 101 -6.64 -9.95 -10.28
N ILE A 102 -6.54 -8.66 -10.62
CA ILE A 102 -6.71 -7.56 -9.66
C ILE A 102 -7.34 -6.32 -10.32
N THR A 103 -8.10 -5.56 -9.53
CA THR A 103 -8.71 -4.29 -9.94
C THR A 103 -7.88 -3.08 -9.48
N PRO A 104 -8.07 -1.89 -10.08
CA PRO A 104 -7.33 -0.68 -9.74
C PRO A 104 -7.37 -0.29 -8.26
N ASP A 105 -8.53 -0.40 -7.61
CA ASP A 105 -8.74 -0.04 -6.21
C ASP A 105 -7.97 -0.96 -5.25
N THR A 106 -8.00 -2.26 -5.51
CA THR A 106 -7.27 -3.25 -4.70
C THR A 106 -5.77 -3.13 -4.96
N PHE A 107 -5.36 -2.94 -6.22
CA PHE A 107 -3.95 -2.74 -6.55
C PHE A 107 -3.41 -1.47 -5.89
N ALA A 108 -4.14 -0.35 -5.93
CA ALA A 108 -3.72 0.89 -5.27
C ALA A 108 -3.58 0.69 -3.76
N SER A 109 -4.52 0.00 -3.13
CA SER A 109 -4.47 -0.29 -1.68
C SER A 109 -3.22 -1.10 -1.30
N ILE A 110 -2.85 -2.11 -2.09
CA ILE A 110 -1.61 -2.89 -1.90
C ILE A 110 -0.37 -2.04 -2.17
N LEU A 111 -0.37 -1.26 -3.26
CA LEU A 111 0.76 -0.41 -3.64
C LEU A 111 1.07 0.63 -2.55
N PHE A 112 0.04 1.17 -1.90
CA PHE A 112 0.19 2.08 -0.76
C PHE A 112 0.32 1.36 0.59
N GLY A 113 0.40 0.03 0.61
CA GLY A 113 0.65 -0.75 1.82
C GLY A 113 -0.47 -0.63 2.86
N HIS A 114 -1.71 -0.43 2.43
CA HIS A 114 -2.89 -0.47 3.31
C HIS A 114 -3.13 -1.88 3.86
N TYR A 115 -2.97 -2.88 2.99
CA TYR A 115 -2.95 -4.30 3.30
C TYR A 115 -2.05 -5.04 2.31
N SER A 116 -1.67 -6.27 2.65
CA SER A 116 -0.88 -7.16 1.80
C SER A 116 -1.74 -7.86 0.73
N ALA A 117 -1.12 -8.50 -0.27
CA ALA A 117 -1.84 -9.30 -1.25
C ALA A 117 -2.50 -10.54 -0.62
N SER A 118 -1.83 -11.16 0.35
CA SER A 118 -2.41 -12.25 1.15
C SER A 118 -3.65 -11.79 1.94
N GLU A 119 -3.62 -10.61 2.54
CA GLU A 119 -4.79 -10.04 3.23
C GLU A 119 -5.93 -9.73 2.25
N ALA A 120 -5.61 -9.15 1.08
CA ALA A 120 -6.59 -8.91 0.02
C ALA A 120 -7.24 -10.20 -0.49
N GLN A 121 -6.46 -11.28 -0.64
CA GLN A 121 -6.94 -12.59 -1.02
C GLN A 121 -7.90 -13.18 0.03
N GLN A 122 -7.57 -13.07 1.31
CA GLN A 122 -8.43 -13.52 2.41
C GLN A 122 -9.75 -12.73 2.46
N ALA A 123 -9.70 -11.44 2.12
CA ALA A 123 -10.88 -10.58 2.03
C ALA A 123 -11.69 -10.78 0.73
N GLY A 124 -11.21 -11.58 -0.22
CA GLY A 124 -11.87 -11.82 -1.51
C GLY A 124 -11.78 -10.65 -2.48
N LEU A 125 -10.79 -9.76 -2.33
CA LEU A 125 -10.60 -8.55 -3.14
C LEU A 125 -9.77 -8.79 -4.41
N LEU A 126 -9.10 -9.94 -4.51
CA LEU A 126 -8.37 -10.35 -5.71
C LEU A 126 -8.56 -11.85 -5.98
N THR A 127 -8.26 -12.27 -7.21
CA THR A 127 -8.27 -13.69 -7.58
C THR A 127 -6.85 -14.18 -7.79
N VAL A 128 -6.48 -15.27 -7.13
CA VAL A 128 -5.15 -15.89 -7.26
C VAL A 128 -5.23 -17.07 -8.24
N LEU A 129 -4.42 -17.02 -9.28
CA LEU A 129 -4.24 -18.08 -10.29
C LEU A 129 -3.09 -19.01 -9.91
N ASN A 130 -2.07 -18.47 -9.24
CA ASN A 130 -0.92 -19.18 -8.69
C ASN A 130 -0.66 -18.75 -7.24
N GLN A 131 -0.86 -19.67 -6.28
CA GLN A 131 -0.74 -19.39 -4.85
C GLN A 131 0.68 -18.97 -4.42
N ASP A 132 1.70 -19.47 -5.11
CA ASP A 132 3.09 -19.16 -4.75
C ASP A 132 3.44 -17.68 -4.99
N ALA A 133 2.69 -16.99 -5.86
CA ALA A 133 2.92 -15.59 -6.18
C ALA A 133 2.60 -14.63 -5.03
N LEU A 134 1.72 -15.00 -4.09
CA LEU A 134 1.35 -14.13 -2.97
C LEU A 134 2.56 -13.71 -2.13
N LYS A 135 3.54 -14.60 -1.97
CA LYS A 135 4.74 -14.32 -1.19
C LYS A 135 5.59 -13.22 -1.83
N ASP A 136 5.74 -13.24 -3.14
CA ASP A 136 6.49 -12.21 -3.87
C ASP A 136 5.73 -10.89 -3.89
N TRP A 137 4.42 -10.93 -4.05
CA TRP A 137 3.57 -9.73 -3.92
C TRP A 137 3.68 -9.06 -2.56
N ASP A 138 3.53 -9.83 -1.48
CA ASP A 138 3.63 -9.32 -0.12
C ASP A 138 5.00 -8.71 0.16
N ARG A 139 6.07 -9.31 -0.38
CA ARG A 139 7.45 -8.84 -0.21
C ARG A 139 7.74 -7.58 -1.02
N ILE A 140 7.45 -7.61 -2.33
CA ILE A 140 7.78 -6.53 -3.26
C ILE A 140 7.00 -5.25 -2.94
N PHE A 141 5.69 -5.36 -2.67
CA PHE A 141 4.86 -4.18 -2.47
C PHE A 141 4.89 -3.63 -1.04
N ARG A 142 5.53 -4.32 -0.10
CA ARG A 142 5.69 -3.85 1.28
C ARG A 142 6.25 -2.44 1.34
N THR A 143 5.64 -1.59 2.14
CA THR A 143 6.14 -0.24 2.43
C THR A 143 6.89 -0.24 3.75
N ARG A 144 8.05 0.44 3.79
CA ARG A 144 8.81 0.60 5.04
C ARG A 144 8.07 1.47 6.05
N TYR A 145 7.35 2.47 5.55
CA TYR A 145 6.52 3.36 6.33
C TYR A 145 5.13 3.38 5.70
N THR A 146 4.09 3.19 6.51
CA THR A 146 2.72 3.32 6.02
C THR A 146 2.52 4.77 5.56
N PRO A 147 2.01 5.00 4.35
CA PRO A 147 1.66 6.35 3.92
C PRO A 147 0.61 6.92 4.88
N TYR A 148 0.73 8.21 5.14
CA TYR A 148 -0.21 8.95 5.95
C TYR A 148 -0.39 10.34 5.35
N GLU A 149 -1.55 10.93 5.61
CA GLU A 149 -1.84 12.29 5.25
C GLU A 149 -1.17 13.23 6.24
N ALA A 150 -0.08 13.87 5.83
CA ALA A 150 0.67 14.78 6.69
C ALA A 150 -0.12 16.07 7.00
N GLU A 151 -0.83 16.59 6.00
CA GLU A 151 -1.63 17.79 6.10
C GLU A 151 -3.00 17.54 5.48
N HIS A 152 -4.06 17.71 6.28
CA HIS A 152 -5.41 17.84 5.74
C HIS A 152 -5.61 19.30 5.36
N THR A 153 -5.53 19.59 4.06
CA THR A 153 -5.90 20.91 3.53
C THR A 153 -7.33 20.86 3.01
N TRP A 154 -8.19 21.71 3.55
CA TRP A 154 -9.50 22.08 2.99
C TRP A 154 -9.43 23.54 2.55
#